data_AF-A0A1I1SW61-F1
#
_entry.id   AF-A0A1I1SW61-F1
#
_cell.length_a   1.000
_cell.length_b   1.000
_cell.length_c   1.000
_cell.angle_alpha   90.00
_cell.angle_beta   90.00
_cell.angle_gamma   90.00
#
_symmetry.space_group_name_H-M   'P 1'
#
loop_
_entity.id
_entity.type
_entity.pdbx_description
1 polymer ?
#
loop_
_entity_poly.entity_id
_entity_poly.type
_entity_poly.pdbx_seq_one_letter_code
_entity_poly.pdbx_strand_id
1 'polypeptide(L)'
;MSYSSLAIFNALTFLVAGALFASVGRNYYKTRPQEGTTSVNEEGFFKTIALSFKQVKKAKGLLAVVLVIALLNGVLGTIEPLISIVIAGNKSSMVIGTYSFTIALIGGVMTAGMALGSIVGTKLFKNMSLFTIAIISTALSIVVIGTMLIKNIFIYLPIMASLAIFIGTASPKLTQWLVETVDQNILSSTMGMLNTILVVTAPVMTTIFTTITASFGITITLTLLGVTCLMVLATIVKVSYSINKNAA
;
A
#
# COMPACT_ATOMS: atom_id res chain seq x y z
N MET A 1 21.10 -14.84 -15.57
CA MET A 1 20.46 -13.83 -16.44
C MET A 1 21.34 -12.59 -16.45
N SER A 2 21.64 -11.99 -17.61
CA SER A 2 22.43 -10.75 -17.67
C SER A 2 21.55 -9.53 -17.39
N TYR A 3 22.16 -8.40 -16.99
CA TYR A 3 21.46 -7.12 -16.81
C TYR A 3 20.65 -6.71 -18.05
N SER A 4 21.16 -7.02 -19.24
CA SER A 4 20.47 -6.75 -20.51
C SER A 4 19.17 -7.54 -20.64
N SER A 5 19.14 -8.80 -20.18
CA SER A 5 17.92 -9.62 -20.24
C SER A 5 16.81 -9.09 -19.33
N LEU A 6 17.16 -8.58 -18.15
CA LEU A 6 16.21 -7.95 -17.22
C LEU A 6 15.67 -6.61 -17.76
N ALA A 7 16.53 -5.80 -18.39
CA ALA A 7 16.11 -4.54 -19.01
C ALA A 7 15.11 -4.76 -20.17
N ILE A 8 15.38 -5.74 -21.03
CA ILE A 8 14.46 -6.12 -22.14
C ILE A 8 13.12 -6.60 -21.59
N PHE A 9 13.12 -7.43 -20.54
CA PHE A 9 11.89 -7.89 -19.91
C PHE A 9 11.05 -6.71 -19.38
N ASN A 10 11.68 -5.76 -18.69
CA ASN A 10 11.02 -4.59 -18.14
C ASN A 10 10.43 -3.69 -19.25
N ALA A 11 11.19 -3.45 -20.32
CA ALA A 11 10.73 -2.70 -21.49
C ALA A 11 9.50 -3.35 -22.16
N LEU A 12 9.49 -4.67 -22.30
CA LEU A 12 8.34 -5.41 -22.84
C LEU A 12 7.11 -5.25 -21.94
N THR A 13 7.26 -5.33 -20.62
CA THR A 13 6.12 -5.14 -19.70
C THR A 13 5.54 -3.73 -19.77
N PHE A 14 6.37 -2.69 -19.92
CA PHE A 14 5.90 -1.32 -20.14
C PHE A 14 5.20 -1.14 -21.49
N LEU A 15 5.69 -1.79 -22.55
CA LEU A 15 5.06 -1.74 -23.87
C LEU A 15 3.67 -2.39 -23.83
N VAL A 16 3.53 -3.53 -23.16
CA VAL A 16 2.23 -4.19 -22.94
C VAL A 16 1.27 -3.29 -22.15
N ALA A 17 1.75 -2.68 -21.06
CA ALA A 17 0.94 -1.73 -20.28
C ALA A 17 0.49 -0.54 -21.14
N GLY A 18 1.39 0.04 -21.93
CA GLY A 18 1.10 1.14 -22.85
C GLY A 18 0.05 0.78 -23.91
N ALA A 19 0.14 -0.42 -24.49
CA ALA A 19 -0.85 -0.93 -25.44
C ALA A 19 -2.25 -1.08 -24.82
N LEU A 20 -2.33 -1.58 -23.57
CA LEU A 20 -3.58 -1.67 -22.83
C LEU A 20 -4.19 -0.29 -22.57
N PHE A 21 -3.41 0.68 -22.09
CA PHE A 21 -3.87 2.05 -21.89
C PHE A 21 -4.34 2.71 -23.19
N ALA A 22 -3.60 2.54 -24.29
CA ALA A 22 -3.98 3.06 -25.60
C ALA A 22 -5.30 2.46 -26.12
N SER A 23 -5.53 1.17 -25.87
CA SER A 23 -6.78 0.48 -26.21
C SER A 23 -7.98 1.03 -25.44
N VAL A 24 -7.84 1.16 -24.12
CA VAL A 24 -8.90 1.73 -23.26
C VAL A 24 -9.16 3.19 -23.62
N GLY A 25 -8.10 3.99 -23.81
CA GLY A 25 -8.21 5.40 -24.18
C GLY A 25 -8.94 5.60 -25.50
N ARG A 26 -8.61 4.81 -26.54
CA ARG A 26 -9.31 4.86 -27.83
C ARG A 26 -10.79 4.53 -27.71
N ASN A 27 -11.17 3.60 -26.83
CA ASN A 27 -12.58 3.27 -26.61
C ASN A 27 -13.32 4.34 -25.80
N TYR A 28 -12.69 4.92 -24.78
CA TYR A 28 -13.27 5.99 -23.96
C TYR A 28 -13.63 7.24 -24.79
N TYR A 29 -12.75 7.66 -25.70
CA TYR A 29 -13.03 8.82 -26.56
C TYR A 29 -14.14 8.58 -27.59
N LYS A 30 -14.42 7.33 -27.95
CA LYS A 30 -15.50 6.98 -28.88
C LYS A 30 -16.89 6.98 -28.23
N THR A 31 -16.97 6.78 -26.92
CA THR A 31 -18.22 6.67 -26.16
C THR A 31 -18.42 7.80 -25.15
N ARG A 32 -17.65 8.89 -25.28
CA ARG A 32 -17.72 10.03 -24.36
C ARG A 32 -19.15 10.59 -24.32
N PRO A 33 -19.84 10.57 -23.15
CA PRO A 33 -21.09 11.29 -22.99
C PRO A 33 -20.84 12.78 -23.20
N GLN A 34 -21.73 13.50 -23.90
CA GLN A 34 -21.68 14.96 -23.92
C GLN A 34 -21.86 15.47 -22.49
N GLU A 35 -20.87 16.24 -22.01
CA GLU A 35 -20.78 16.67 -20.61
C GLU A 35 -21.96 17.56 -20.24
N GLY A 36 -22.80 17.08 -19.31
CA GLY A 36 -23.46 17.99 -18.39
C GLY A 36 -22.39 18.64 -17.53
N THR A 37 -22.49 19.95 -17.33
CA THR A 37 -21.57 20.78 -16.54
C THR A 37 -21.18 20.06 -15.25
N THR A 38 -19.98 19.50 -15.18
CA THR A 38 -19.41 19.02 -13.93
C THR A 38 -19.22 20.25 -13.05
N SER A 39 -19.81 20.24 -11.88
CA SER A 39 -19.67 21.30 -10.88
C SER A 39 -18.21 21.36 -10.44
N VAL A 40 -17.45 22.25 -11.08
CA VAL A 40 -16.08 22.57 -10.69
C VAL A 40 -16.16 23.28 -9.34
N ASN A 41 -15.39 22.79 -8.36
CA ASN A 41 -15.29 23.45 -7.08
C ASN A 41 -14.57 24.81 -7.26
N GLU A 42 -15.32 25.91 -7.14
CA GLU A 42 -14.80 27.27 -7.28
C GLU A 42 -14.07 27.76 -6.01
N GLU A 43 -14.06 26.96 -4.95
CA GLU A 43 -13.46 27.33 -3.67
C GLU A 43 -11.92 27.34 -3.73
N GLY A 44 -11.31 28.35 -3.10
CA GLY A 44 -9.86 28.48 -3.00
C GLY A 44 -9.19 27.27 -2.32
N PHE A 45 -7.95 26.97 -2.72
CA PHE A 45 -7.21 25.76 -2.32
C PHE A 45 -7.27 25.43 -0.82
N PHE A 46 -6.96 26.39 0.05
CA PHE A 46 -6.96 26.17 1.51
C PHE A 46 -8.36 25.89 2.06
N LYS A 47 -9.39 26.56 1.53
CA LYS A 47 -10.78 26.33 1.91
C LYS A 47 -11.22 24.94 1.45
N THR A 48 -10.82 24.53 0.26
CA THR A 48 -11.05 23.18 -0.27
C THR A 48 -10.39 22.10 0.59
N ILE A 49 -9.13 22.28 1.02
CA ILE A 49 -8.48 21.34 1.96
C ILE A 49 -9.22 21.29 3.30
N ALA A 50 -9.60 22.44 3.87
CA ALA A 50 -10.33 22.49 5.13
C ALA A 50 -11.70 21.78 5.02
N LEU A 51 -12.40 21.95 3.90
CA LEU A 51 -13.66 21.27 3.60
C LEU A 51 -13.45 19.75 3.46
N SER A 52 -12.45 19.31 2.71
CA SER A 52 -12.08 17.90 2.58
C SER A 52 -11.79 17.27 3.95
N PHE A 53 -11.01 17.95 4.80
CA PHE A 53 -10.71 17.45 6.14
C PHE A 53 -11.97 17.37 7.02
N LYS A 54 -12.85 18.39 6.96
CA LYS A 54 -14.11 18.41 7.69
C LYS A 54 -15.05 17.28 7.26
N GLN A 55 -15.14 16.98 5.96
CA GLN A 55 -15.97 15.89 5.45
C GLN A 55 -15.43 14.52 5.89
N VAL A 56 -14.12 14.30 5.74
CA VAL A 56 -13.48 13.04 6.16
C VAL A 56 -13.62 12.79 7.67
N LYS A 57 -13.58 13.86 8.48
CA LYS A 57 -13.81 13.78 9.93
C LYS A 57 -15.28 13.51 10.28
N LYS A 58 -16.23 14.01 9.48
CA LYS A 58 -17.68 13.73 9.66
C LYS A 58 -18.04 12.31 9.23
N ALA A 59 -17.39 11.78 8.22
CA ALA A 59 -17.56 10.41 7.75
C ALA A 59 -17.14 9.43 8.86
N LYS A 60 -18.11 8.65 9.38
CA LYS A 60 -17.89 7.72 10.50
C LYS A 60 -16.75 6.76 10.18
N GLY A 61 -15.63 6.91 10.88
CA GLY A 61 -14.49 6.01 10.79
C GLY A 61 -13.55 6.21 9.61
N LEU A 62 -13.90 7.05 8.61
CA LEU A 62 -13.09 7.23 7.40
C LEU A 62 -11.70 7.79 7.72
N LEU A 63 -11.63 8.87 8.51
CA LEU A 63 -10.35 9.46 8.92
C LEU A 63 -9.48 8.44 9.68
N ALA A 64 -10.09 7.69 10.60
CA ALA A 64 -9.39 6.71 11.42
C ALA A 64 -8.81 5.57 10.57
N VAL A 65 -9.56 5.10 9.56
CA VAL A 65 -9.06 4.09 8.62
C VAL A 65 -7.94 4.63 7.76
N VAL A 66 -8.06 5.84 7.24
CA VAL A 66 -6.99 6.42 6.42
C VAL A 66 -5.71 6.57 7.23
N LEU A 67 -5.79 7.01 8.48
CA LEU A 67 -4.61 7.09 9.36
C LEU A 67 -4.02 5.70 9.66
N VAL A 68 -4.86 4.70 9.86
CA VAL A 68 -4.43 3.30 10.00
C VAL A 68 -3.71 2.80 8.75
N ILE A 69 -4.26 3.04 7.56
CA ILE A 69 -3.66 2.63 6.28
C ILE A 69 -2.39 3.43 6.01
N ALA A 70 -2.32 4.69 6.45
CA ALA A 70 -1.12 5.51 6.37
C ALA A 70 0.01 4.89 7.20
N LEU A 71 -0.27 4.48 8.44
CA LEU A 71 0.70 3.79 9.29
C LEU A 71 1.14 2.45 8.67
N LEU A 72 0.21 1.69 8.09
CA LEU A 72 0.53 0.46 7.38
C LEU A 72 1.44 0.74 6.16
N ASN A 73 1.13 1.76 5.34
CA ASN A 73 1.99 2.19 4.24
C ASN A 73 3.37 2.62 4.73
N GLY A 74 3.44 3.27 5.90
CA GLY A 74 4.69 3.62 6.56
C GLY A 74 5.56 2.40 6.89
N VAL A 75 4.96 1.38 7.51
CA VAL A 75 5.60 0.09 7.78
C VAL A 75 6.09 -0.55 6.47
N LEU A 76 5.24 -0.63 5.45
CA LEU A 76 5.54 -1.27 4.18
C LEU A 76 6.69 -0.56 3.45
N GLY A 77 6.66 0.78 3.41
CA GLY A 77 7.74 1.58 2.84
C GLY A 77 9.06 1.39 3.58
N THR A 78 9.01 1.07 4.88
CA THR A 78 10.20 0.75 5.67
C THR A 78 10.75 -0.65 5.37
N ILE A 79 9.89 -1.63 5.03
CA ILE A 79 10.33 -3.00 4.73
C ILE A 79 11.28 -3.04 3.53
N GLU A 80 11.04 -2.27 2.47
CA GLU A 80 11.84 -2.23 1.24
C GLU A 80 13.35 -1.96 1.44
N PRO A 81 13.75 -0.87 2.12
CA PRO A 81 15.16 -0.63 2.39
C PRO A 81 15.72 -1.62 3.42
N LEU A 82 14.93 -2.04 4.43
CA LEU A 82 15.42 -2.98 5.43
C LEU A 82 15.68 -4.37 4.86
N ILE A 83 14.85 -4.88 3.94
CA ILE A 83 15.09 -6.17 3.30
C ILE A 83 16.38 -6.15 2.48
N SER A 84 16.67 -5.04 1.81
CA SER A 84 17.92 -4.85 1.07
C SER A 84 19.15 -4.98 1.99
N ILE A 85 19.08 -4.38 3.19
CA ILE A 85 20.12 -4.48 4.22
C ILE A 85 20.24 -5.92 4.75
N VAL A 86 19.12 -6.59 5.03
CA VAL A 86 19.12 -7.98 5.51
C VAL A 86 19.75 -8.92 4.47
N ILE A 87 19.41 -8.78 3.19
CA ILE A 87 19.99 -9.60 2.12
C ILE A 87 21.50 -9.35 2.02
N ALA A 88 21.93 -8.09 2.02
CA ALA A 88 23.34 -7.73 1.91
C ALA A 88 24.18 -8.33 3.05
N GLY A 89 23.64 -8.35 4.27
CA GLY A 89 24.29 -8.92 5.45
C GLY A 89 24.19 -10.44 5.61
N ASN A 90 23.34 -11.13 4.83
CA ASN A 90 23.06 -12.57 5.02
C ASN A 90 23.04 -13.32 3.66
N LYS A 91 24.08 -13.11 2.85
CA LYS A 91 24.13 -13.59 1.46
C LYS A 91 23.85 -15.09 1.31
N SER A 92 24.38 -15.93 2.20
CA SER A 92 24.26 -17.39 2.10
C SER A 92 22.83 -17.93 2.22
N SER A 93 21.91 -17.19 2.86
CA SER A 93 20.53 -17.65 3.10
C SER A 93 19.46 -16.74 2.49
N MET A 94 19.84 -15.52 2.11
CA MET A 94 18.93 -14.51 1.59
C MET A 94 19.09 -14.20 0.10
N VAL A 95 20.15 -14.67 -0.56
CA VAL A 95 20.38 -14.42 -1.99
C VAL A 95 19.97 -15.63 -2.82
N ILE A 96 19.11 -15.39 -3.80
CA ILE A 96 18.79 -16.35 -4.87
C ILE A 96 19.59 -15.90 -6.10
N GLY A 97 20.58 -16.68 -6.52
CA GLY A 97 21.44 -16.34 -7.65
C GLY A 97 22.35 -15.14 -7.38
N THR A 98 21.87 -13.92 -7.64
CA THR A 98 22.62 -12.67 -7.37
C THR A 98 21.79 -11.71 -6.53
N TYR A 99 22.46 -10.78 -5.84
CA TYR A 99 21.79 -9.74 -5.06
C TYR A 99 20.76 -8.97 -5.90
N SER A 100 21.18 -8.47 -7.07
CA SER A 100 20.32 -7.71 -7.97
C SER A 100 19.13 -8.54 -8.47
N PHE A 101 19.35 -9.82 -8.78
CA PHE A 101 18.26 -10.71 -9.18
C PHE A 101 17.28 -10.94 -8.03
N THR A 102 17.76 -11.10 -6.80
CA THR A 102 16.91 -11.28 -5.62
C THR A 102 16.03 -10.05 -5.38
N ILE A 103 16.59 -8.84 -5.46
CA ILE A 103 15.83 -7.59 -5.35
C ILE A 103 14.79 -7.49 -6.46
N ALA A 104 15.16 -7.79 -7.71
CA ALA A 104 14.23 -7.79 -8.84
C ALA A 104 13.10 -8.81 -8.65
N LEU A 105 13.41 -10.00 -8.12
CA LEU A 105 12.43 -11.05 -7.83
C LEU A 105 11.44 -10.60 -6.75
N ILE A 106 11.91 -9.98 -5.66
CA ILE A 106 11.05 -9.44 -4.60
C ILE A 106 10.11 -8.37 -5.17
N GLY A 107 10.64 -7.41 -5.92
CA GLY A 107 9.83 -6.37 -6.57
C GLY A 107 8.82 -6.94 -7.56
N GLY A 108 9.20 -7.96 -8.32
CA GLY A 108 8.31 -8.69 -9.23
C GLY A 108 7.17 -9.40 -8.49
N VAL A 109 7.47 -10.10 -7.41
CA VAL A 109 6.49 -10.78 -6.55
C VAL A 109 5.52 -9.77 -5.93
N MET A 110 6.04 -8.65 -5.40
CA MET A 110 5.20 -7.59 -4.82
C MET A 110 4.27 -7.00 -5.87
N THR A 111 4.80 -6.64 -7.04
CA THR A 111 4.01 -6.02 -8.12
C THR A 111 2.95 -6.98 -8.64
N ALA A 112 3.30 -8.25 -8.88
CA ALA A 112 2.36 -9.27 -9.33
C ALA A 112 1.26 -9.52 -8.29
N GLY A 113 1.64 -9.65 -7.00
CA GLY A 113 0.69 -9.82 -5.91
C GLY A 113 -0.28 -8.64 -5.79
N MET A 114 0.22 -7.40 -5.84
CA MET A 114 -0.62 -6.20 -5.81
C MET A 114 -1.56 -6.10 -7.00
N ALA A 115 -1.08 -6.41 -8.22
CA ALA A 115 -1.91 -6.42 -9.41
C ALA A 115 -3.02 -7.48 -9.30
N LEU A 116 -2.69 -8.70 -8.87
CA LEU A 116 -3.66 -9.76 -8.62
C LEU A 116 -4.69 -9.36 -7.55
N GLY A 117 -4.24 -8.75 -6.45
CA GLY A 117 -5.10 -8.21 -5.40
C GLY A 117 -6.07 -7.14 -5.91
N SER A 118 -5.60 -6.22 -6.75
CA SER A 118 -6.44 -5.15 -7.29
C SER A 118 -7.50 -5.66 -8.26
N ILE A 119 -7.15 -6.65 -9.10
CA ILE A 119 -8.05 -7.20 -10.13
C ILE A 119 -9.03 -8.20 -9.55
N VAL A 120 -8.52 -9.15 -8.76
CA VAL A 120 -9.26 -10.34 -8.32
C VAL A 120 -9.65 -10.24 -6.86
N GLY A 121 -8.82 -9.60 -6.03
CA GLY A 121 -9.04 -9.47 -4.59
C GLY A 121 -10.31 -8.70 -4.23
N THR A 122 -10.70 -7.69 -5.01
CA THR A 122 -11.97 -6.98 -4.82
C THR A 122 -13.20 -7.90 -4.98
N LYS A 123 -13.11 -8.92 -5.85
CA LYS A 123 -14.14 -9.93 -6.05
C LYS A 123 -14.08 -11.05 -5.01
N LEU A 124 -12.89 -11.57 -4.74
CA LEU A 124 -12.67 -12.66 -3.77
C LEU A 124 -12.99 -12.21 -2.34
N PHE A 125 -12.57 -11.01 -1.98
CA PHE A 125 -12.73 -10.44 -0.64
C PHE A 125 -13.86 -9.40 -0.59
N LYS A 126 -14.87 -9.54 -1.46
CA LYS A 126 -16.00 -8.59 -1.53
C LYS A 126 -16.69 -8.38 -0.18
N ASN A 127 -16.87 -9.45 0.60
CA ASN A 127 -17.52 -9.43 1.91
C ASN A 127 -16.61 -8.98 3.06
N MET A 128 -15.29 -8.86 2.84
CA MET A 128 -14.38 -8.40 3.87
C MET A 128 -14.40 -6.88 3.94
N SER A 129 -14.52 -6.33 5.15
CA SER A 129 -14.37 -4.89 5.36
C SER A 129 -12.94 -4.43 5.08
N LEU A 130 -12.76 -3.14 4.80
CA LEU A 130 -11.43 -2.55 4.66
C LEU A 130 -10.60 -2.71 5.96
N PHE A 131 -11.25 -2.70 7.13
CA PHE A 131 -10.60 -3.00 8.41
C PHE A 131 -10.06 -4.41 8.47
N THR A 132 -10.84 -5.41 8.04
CA THR A 132 -10.41 -6.81 8.03
C THR A 132 -9.17 -6.98 7.15
N ILE A 133 -9.16 -6.35 5.97
CA ILE A 133 -8.00 -6.36 5.07
C ILE A 133 -6.79 -5.69 5.71
N ALA A 134 -6.98 -4.56 6.39
CA ALA A 134 -5.90 -3.86 7.09
C ALA A 134 -5.34 -4.69 8.26
N ILE A 135 -6.19 -5.38 9.03
CA ILE A 135 -5.78 -6.31 10.10
C ILE A 135 -4.95 -7.44 9.53
N ILE A 136 -5.43 -8.11 8.48
CA ILE A 136 -4.70 -9.22 7.83
C ILE A 136 -3.37 -8.73 7.27
N SER A 137 -3.35 -7.58 6.59
CA SER A 137 -2.13 -7.00 6.04
C SER A 137 -1.11 -6.65 7.14
N THR A 138 -1.58 -6.12 8.27
CA THR A 138 -0.71 -5.79 9.41
C THR A 138 -0.16 -7.06 10.06
N ALA A 139 -1.00 -8.09 10.24
CA ALA A 139 -0.57 -9.39 10.75
C ALA A 139 0.47 -10.04 9.82
N LEU A 140 0.23 -10.05 8.52
CA LEU A 140 1.19 -10.53 7.53
C LEU A 140 2.49 -9.71 7.53
N SER A 141 2.42 -8.39 7.76
CA SER A 141 3.62 -7.55 7.90
C SER A 141 4.48 -7.96 9.10
N ILE A 142 3.87 -8.34 10.23
CA ILE A 142 4.58 -8.91 11.39
C ILE A 142 5.26 -10.23 11.00
N VAL A 143 4.56 -11.10 10.27
CA VAL A 143 5.15 -12.36 9.79
C VAL A 143 6.31 -12.09 8.83
N VAL A 144 6.19 -11.14 7.90
CA VAL A 144 7.28 -10.71 7.01
C VAL A 144 8.51 -10.30 7.82
N ILE A 145 8.34 -9.43 8.83
CA ILE A 145 9.45 -9.02 9.71
C ILE A 145 10.05 -10.24 10.43
N GLY A 146 9.24 -11.18 10.88
CA GLY A 146 9.69 -12.45 11.46
C GLY A 146 10.54 -13.27 10.48
N THR A 147 10.13 -13.38 9.21
CA THR A 147 10.93 -14.08 8.19
C THR A 147 12.26 -13.38 7.89
N MET A 148 12.31 -12.04 7.99
CA MET A 148 13.54 -11.26 7.86
C MET A 148 14.51 -11.53 9.01
N LEU A 149 14.00 -11.71 10.24
CA LEU A 149 14.81 -12.09 11.41
C LEU A 149 15.35 -13.52 11.31
N ILE A 150 14.54 -14.46 10.77
CA ILE A 150 14.96 -15.84 10.50
C ILE A 150 15.94 -15.91 9.31
N LYS A 151 15.96 -14.87 8.46
CA LYS A 151 16.87 -14.73 7.31
C LYS A 151 16.70 -15.85 6.29
N ASN A 152 15.47 -16.21 5.97
CA ASN A 152 15.16 -17.25 4.98
C ASN A 152 14.32 -16.69 3.83
N ILE A 153 14.94 -16.56 2.65
CA ILE A 153 14.30 -15.99 1.46
C ILE A 153 13.12 -16.83 0.94
N PHE A 154 13.18 -18.16 1.09
CA PHE A 154 12.14 -19.07 0.61
C PHE A 154 10.87 -18.99 1.44
N ILE A 155 10.96 -18.57 2.70
CA ILE A 155 9.80 -18.29 3.56
C ILE A 155 9.33 -16.84 3.35
N TYR A 156 10.27 -15.89 3.21
CA TYR A 156 9.96 -14.48 2.98
C TYR A 156 9.09 -14.26 1.72
N LEU A 157 9.48 -14.83 0.58
CA LEU A 157 8.80 -14.61 -0.70
C LEU A 157 7.30 -14.96 -0.71
N PRO A 158 6.84 -16.16 -0.31
CA PRO A 158 5.41 -16.49 -0.33
C PRO A 158 4.58 -15.65 0.67
N ILE A 159 5.15 -15.30 1.83
CA ILE A 159 4.48 -14.41 2.79
C ILE A 159 4.37 -13.00 2.22
N MET A 160 5.43 -12.50 1.58
CA MET A 160 5.42 -11.19 0.93
C MET A 160 4.43 -11.14 -0.25
N ALA A 161 4.33 -12.21 -1.03
CA ALA A 161 3.34 -12.34 -2.10
C ALA A 161 1.90 -12.27 -1.55
N SER A 162 1.64 -12.96 -0.44
CA SER A 162 0.34 -12.96 0.23
C SER A 162 0.00 -11.58 0.77
N LEU A 163 0.96 -10.91 1.41
CA LEU A 163 0.81 -9.53 1.88
C LEU A 163 0.49 -8.57 0.70
N ALA A 164 1.21 -8.71 -0.41
CA ALA A 164 1.00 -7.90 -1.61
C ALA A 164 -0.43 -8.01 -2.18
N ILE A 165 -1.05 -9.20 -2.14
CA ILE A 165 -2.45 -9.40 -2.56
C ILE A 165 -3.42 -8.58 -1.69
N PHE A 166 -3.26 -8.59 -0.38
CA PHE A 166 -4.14 -7.81 0.51
C PHE A 166 -3.93 -6.31 0.36
N ILE A 167 -2.67 -5.86 0.22
CA ILE A 167 -2.35 -4.45 -0.08
C ILE A 167 -3.00 -4.01 -1.39
N GLY A 168 -2.83 -4.82 -2.45
CA GLY A 168 -3.44 -4.56 -3.76
C GLY A 168 -4.97 -4.49 -3.70
N THR A 169 -5.59 -5.25 -2.81
CA THR A 169 -7.06 -5.22 -2.60
C THR A 169 -7.50 -3.97 -1.83
N ALA A 170 -6.69 -3.46 -0.91
CA ALA A 170 -7.05 -2.34 -0.04
C ALA A 170 -7.28 -1.04 -0.83
N SER A 171 -6.47 -0.77 -1.86
CA SER A 171 -6.54 0.47 -2.63
C SER A 171 -7.87 0.67 -3.36
N PRO A 172 -8.37 -0.27 -4.19
CA PRO A 172 -9.70 -0.13 -4.80
C PRO A 172 -10.84 -0.02 -3.79
N LYS A 173 -10.77 -0.75 -2.66
CA LYS A 173 -11.80 -0.67 -1.61
C LYS A 173 -11.81 0.68 -0.90
N LEU A 174 -10.63 1.27 -0.64
CA LEU A 174 -10.55 2.61 -0.08
C LEU A 174 -11.12 3.64 -1.06
N THR A 175 -10.75 3.55 -2.34
CA THR A 175 -11.28 4.44 -3.38
C THR A 175 -12.80 4.31 -3.52
N GLN A 176 -13.32 3.08 -3.55
CA GLN A 176 -14.77 2.85 -3.58
C GLN A 176 -15.48 3.48 -2.38
N TRP A 177 -14.96 3.25 -1.18
CA TRP A 177 -15.56 3.80 0.03
C TRP A 177 -15.54 5.34 0.04
N LEU A 178 -14.50 5.97 -0.51
CA LEU A 178 -14.43 7.42 -0.68
C LEU A 178 -15.50 7.95 -1.63
N VAL A 179 -15.66 7.31 -2.80
CA VAL A 179 -16.69 7.67 -3.77
C VAL A 179 -18.10 7.55 -3.18
N GLU A 180 -18.33 6.56 -2.33
CA GLU A 180 -19.63 6.33 -1.68
C GLU A 180 -19.92 7.30 -0.52
N THR A 181 -18.89 7.89 0.09
CA THR A 181 -19.02 8.65 1.35
C THR A 181 -18.81 10.17 1.19
N VAL A 182 -18.04 10.60 0.20
CA VAL A 182 -17.61 11.99 0.03
C VAL A 182 -18.38 12.65 -1.12
N ASP A 183 -18.78 13.92 -0.93
CA ASP A 183 -19.50 14.67 -1.95
C ASP A 183 -18.69 14.80 -3.23
N GLN A 184 -19.32 14.58 -4.39
CA GLN A 184 -18.64 14.59 -5.69
C GLN A 184 -17.88 15.89 -5.98
N ASN A 185 -18.41 17.04 -5.53
CA ASN A 185 -17.80 18.36 -5.74
C ASN A 185 -16.41 18.50 -5.12
N ILE A 186 -16.12 17.80 -4.01
CA ILE A 186 -14.80 17.85 -3.36
C ILE A 186 -14.11 16.49 -3.32
N LEU A 187 -14.65 15.48 -4.01
CA LEU A 187 -14.15 14.11 -4.01
C LEU A 187 -12.69 14.04 -4.46
N SER A 188 -12.35 14.66 -5.58
CA SER A 188 -10.97 14.67 -6.10
C SER A 188 -9.98 15.35 -5.15
N SER A 189 -10.38 16.45 -4.54
CA SER A 189 -9.56 17.16 -3.54
C SER A 189 -9.37 16.32 -2.28
N THR A 190 -10.42 15.60 -1.87
CA THR A 190 -10.39 14.69 -0.73
C THR A 190 -9.48 13.50 -1.01
N MET A 191 -9.60 12.87 -2.18
CA MET A 191 -8.68 11.82 -2.62
C MET A 191 -7.23 12.30 -2.63
N GLY A 192 -6.97 13.50 -3.15
CA GLY A 192 -5.63 14.10 -3.16
C GLY A 192 -5.06 14.31 -1.76
N MET A 193 -5.86 14.87 -0.84
CA MET A 193 -5.48 15.07 0.56
C MET A 193 -5.16 13.74 1.25
N LEU A 194 -6.04 12.73 1.11
CA LEU A 194 -5.83 11.44 1.74
C LEU A 194 -4.62 10.70 1.16
N ASN A 195 -4.45 10.72 -0.16
CA ASN A 195 -3.27 10.14 -0.80
C ASN A 195 -1.97 10.81 -0.31
N THR A 196 -1.99 12.12 -0.06
CA THR A 196 -0.84 12.83 0.52
C THR A 196 -0.48 12.28 1.90
N ILE A 197 -1.49 12.06 2.77
CA ILE A 197 -1.28 11.43 4.10
C ILE A 197 -0.71 10.02 3.96
N LEU A 198 -1.23 9.23 3.01
CA LEU A 198 -0.77 7.86 2.77
C LEU A 198 0.69 7.81 2.30
N VAL A 199 1.07 8.71 1.39
CA VAL A 199 2.40 8.70 0.75
C VAL A 199 3.48 9.29 1.67
N VAL A 200 3.19 10.34 2.44
CA VAL A 200 4.20 11.00 3.30
C VAL A 200 4.69 10.10 4.43
N THR A 201 3.85 9.16 4.88
CA THR A 201 4.17 8.30 6.03
C THR A 201 5.33 7.34 5.73
N ALA A 202 5.45 6.86 4.47
CA ALA A 202 6.51 5.94 4.06
C ALA A 202 7.92 6.56 4.15
N PRO A 203 8.23 7.72 3.55
CA PRO A 203 9.53 8.38 3.71
C PRO A 203 9.86 8.71 5.17
N VAL A 204 8.88 9.16 5.96
CA VAL A 204 9.08 9.50 7.38
C VAL A 204 9.49 8.27 8.18
N MET A 205 8.70 7.18 8.12
CA MET A 205 9.04 5.95 8.85
C MET A 205 10.34 5.33 8.33
N THR A 206 10.55 5.34 7.01
CA THR A 206 11.80 4.85 6.40
C THR A 206 13.01 5.59 6.95
N THR A 207 12.97 6.92 7.01
CA THR A 207 14.07 7.75 7.53
C THR A 207 14.35 7.40 9.00
N ILE A 208 13.31 7.26 9.81
CA ILE A 208 13.44 6.90 11.23
C ILE A 208 14.12 5.53 11.37
N PHE A 209 13.59 4.49 10.73
CA PHE A 209 14.07 3.12 10.91
C PHE A 209 15.43 2.86 10.24
N THR A 210 15.74 3.52 9.12
CA THR A 210 17.07 3.42 8.50
C THR A 210 18.14 4.13 9.36
N THR A 211 17.79 5.25 10.01
CA THR A 211 18.68 5.91 10.98
C THR A 211 18.93 5.04 12.21
N ILE A 212 17.88 4.39 12.75
CA ILE A 212 18.01 3.41 13.83
C ILE A 212 18.90 2.23 13.38
N THR A 213 18.75 1.77 12.13
CA THR A 213 19.58 0.70 11.58
C THR A 213 21.05 1.09 11.56
N ALA A 214 21.37 2.31 11.13
CA ALA A 214 22.74 2.81 11.10
C ALA A 214 23.38 2.89 12.51
N SER A 215 22.57 3.16 13.54
CA SER A 215 23.05 3.39 14.91
C SER A 215 23.07 2.12 15.78
N PHE A 216 22.07 1.26 15.63
CA PHE A 216 21.82 0.11 16.53
C PHE A 216 21.79 -1.24 15.80
N GLY A 217 21.92 -1.24 14.47
CA GLY A 217 21.92 -2.44 13.65
C GLY A 217 20.53 -2.95 13.25
N ILE A 218 20.53 -3.85 12.27
CA ILE A 218 19.33 -4.32 11.59
C ILE A 218 18.40 -5.15 12.49
N THR A 219 18.96 -5.99 13.37
CA THR A 219 18.14 -6.86 14.25
C THR A 219 17.28 -6.05 15.20
N ILE A 220 17.88 -5.06 15.90
CA ILE A 220 17.15 -4.18 16.83
C ILE A 220 16.07 -3.40 16.07
N THR A 221 16.41 -2.88 14.90
CA THR A 221 15.48 -2.15 14.03
C THR A 221 14.27 -3.01 13.66
N LEU A 222 14.49 -4.26 13.22
CA LEU A 222 13.40 -5.17 12.86
C LEU A 222 12.52 -5.53 14.06
N THR A 223 13.11 -5.73 15.25
CA THR A 223 12.34 -5.93 16.48
C THR A 223 11.46 -4.72 16.80
N LEU A 224 12.00 -3.50 16.73
CA LEU A 224 11.25 -2.26 16.94
C LEU A 224 10.15 -2.04 15.90
N LEU A 225 10.41 -2.41 14.63
CA LEU A 225 9.40 -2.35 13.58
C LEU A 225 8.28 -3.36 13.87
N GLY A 226 8.61 -4.57 14.33
CA GLY A 226 7.64 -5.57 14.77
C GLY A 226 6.75 -5.08 15.92
N VAL A 227 7.34 -4.41 16.92
CA VAL A 227 6.58 -3.76 18.01
C VAL A 227 5.68 -2.65 17.47
N THR A 228 6.17 -1.84 16.54
CA THR A 228 5.36 -0.83 15.87
C THR A 228 4.17 -1.45 15.14
N CYS A 229 4.37 -2.54 14.41
CA CYS A 229 3.27 -3.28 13.78
C CYS A 229 2.25 -3.83 14.78
N LEU A 230 2.69 -4.32 15.95
CA LEU A 230 1.77 -4.76 17.00
C LEU A 230 0.94 -3.59 17.56
N MET A 231 1.55 -2.43 17.78
CA MET A 231 0.83 -1.21 18.20
C MET A 231 -0.17 -0.74 17.14
N VAL A 232 0.23 -0.78 15.86
CA VAL A 232 -0.67 -0.50 14.73
C VAL A 232 -1.83 -1.49 14.76
N LEU A 233 -1.56 -2.80 14.79
CA LEU A 233 -2.58 -3.85 14.82
C LEU A 233 -3.61 -3.64 15.95
N ALA A 234 -3.14 -3.37 17.17
CA ALA A 234 -4.00 -3.08 18.32
C ALA A 234 -4.87 -1.84 18.08
N THR A 235 -4.32 -0.80 17.46
CA THR A 235 -5.05 0.42 17.08
C THR A 235 -6.15 0.10 16.05
N ILE A 236 -5.85 -0.69 15.02
CA ILE A 236 -6.84 -1.08 13.99
C ILE A 236 -7.98 -1.85 14.62
N VAL A 237 -7.69 -2.84 15.45
CA VAL A 237 -8.69 -3.66 16.12
C VAL A 237 -9.58 -2.81 17.02
N LYS A 238 -8.99 -1.91 17.82
CA LYS A 238 -9.73 -0.99 18.70
C LYS A 238 -10.66 -0.07 17.90
N VAL A 239 -10.17 0.52 16.81
CA VAL A 239 -10.96 1.40 15.94
C VAL A 239 -12.10 0.61 15.27
N SER A 240 -11.81 -0.57 14.73
CA SER A 240 -12.81 -1.45 14.10
C SER A 240 -13.92 -1.82 15.08
N TYR A 241 -13.58 -2.19 16.32
CA TYR A 241 -14.55 -2.52 17.35
C TYR A 241 -15.42 -1.32 17.72
N SER A 242 -14.81 -0.14 17.89
CA SER A 242 -15.54 1.09 18.22
C SER A 242 -16.55 1.48 17.14
N ILE A 243 -16.22 1.28 15.87
CA ILE A 243 -17.12 1.64 14.76
C ILE A 243 -18.27 0.65 14.67
N ASN A 244 -18.00 -0.65 14.80
CA ASN A 244 -19.05 -1.67 14.79
C ASN A 244 -20.02 -1.53 15.97
N LYS A 245 -19.52 -1.19 17.16
CA LYS A 245 -20.36 -0.95 18.35
C LYS A 245 -21.28 0.26 18.19
N ASN A 246 -20.86 1.29 17.47
CA ASN A 246 -21.65 2.52 17.25
C ASN A 246 -22.62 2.40 16.04
N ALA A 247 -22.68 1.23 15.40
CA ALA A 247 -23.58 0.92 14.29
C ALA A 247 -24.72 -0.04 14.68
N ALA A 248 -24.62 -0.69 15.85
CA ALA A 248 -25.66 -1.50 16.49
C ALA A 248 -26.41 -0.65 17.52
#